data_AF-A0AAV4FAG9-F1
#
_entry.id   AF-A0AAV4FAG9-F1
#
_cell.length_a   1.000
_cell.length_b   1.000
_cell.length_c   1.000
_cell.angle_alpha   90.00
_cell.angle_beta   90.00
_cell.angle_gamma   90.00
#
_symmetry.space_group_name_H-M   'P 1'
#
loop_
_entity.id
_entity.type
_entity.pdbx_description
1 polymer ?
#
loop_
_entity_poly.entity_id
_entity_poly.type
_entity_poly.pdbx_seq_one_letter_code
_entity_poly.pdbx_strand_id
1 'polypeptide(L)'
;MNKSDDANCQHLTRPYCNLLSDSDRWTVKLKSPELETYLRREVALFRDMLRSSEGQNSGQITLEFYRKNKGRWLFPGENSPWEVWTIKLDVVNLQSENDRADFKSKLSEQLTEKVFSIIDIINRHEYLPRVPTRDEEVTVFDTSFMDFQPYLFKIYHQATGPSPTSVGTTMRKFLRGSLAL
;
A
#
# COMPACT_ATOMS: atom_id res chain seq x y z
N MET A 1 -10.86 -45.66 -10.66
CA MET A 1 -9.52 -46.16 -10.30
C MET A 1 -8.52 -45.10 -10.74
N ASN A 2 -7.78 -44.54 -9.76
CA ASN A 2 -6.67 -43.56 -9.75
C ASN A 2 -5.86 -43.39 -11.07
N LYS A 3 -5.16 -42.28 -11.36
CA LYS A 3 -4.27 -41.45 -10.51
C LYS A 3 -3.82 -40.21 -11.34
N SER A 4 -3.98 -38.98 -10.83
CA SER A 4 -2.93 -38.08 -10.29
C SER A 4 -1.91 -37.58 -11.31
N ASP A 5 -2.13 -36.36 -11.81
CA ASP A 5 -1.07 -35.51 -12.36
C ASP A 5 -0.55 -34.62 -11.21
N ASP A 6 0.56 -35.06 -10.62
CA ASP A 6 1.29 -34.32 -9.61
C ASP A 6 2.06 -33.16 -10.26
N ALA A 7 1.41 -32.01 -10.39
CA ALA A 7 2.09 -30.76 -10.67
C ALA A 7 2.86 -30.32 -9.41
N ASN A 8 4.16 -30.60 -9.43
CA ASN A 8 5.17 -30.24 -8.45
C ASN A 8 5.09 -28.76 -8.01
N CYS A 9 4.36 -28.49 -6.93
CA CYS A 9 4.22 -27.17 -6.32
C CYS A 9 5.22 -26.95 -5.16
N GLN A 10 6.50 -27.30 -5.33
CA GLN A 10 7.48 -27.23 -4.25
C GLN A 10 8.30 -25.93 -4.15
N HIS A 11 8.13 -24.92 -5.03
CA HIS A 11 8.98 -23.71 -5.03
C HIS A 11 8.27 -22.35 -4.96
N LEU A 12 7.00 -22.30 -4.53
CA LEU A 12 6.38 -21.04 -4.13
C LEU A 12 6.17 -21.05 -2.61
N THR A 13 7.06 -20.37 -1.92
CA THR A 13 7.06 -20.10 -0.48
C THR A 13 5.68 -19.61 -0.02
N ARG A 14 4.85 -20.55 0.42
CA ARG A 14 3.75 -20.30 1.36
C ARG A 14 4.31 -20.49 2.77
N PRO A 15 4.62 -19.39 3.48
CA PRO A 15 4.42 -19.45 4.92
C PRO A 15 3.72 -18.18 5.43
N TYR A 16 2.83 -18.34 6.40
CA TYR A 16 2.21 -17.29 7.23
C TYR A 16 0.96 -16.55 6.70
N CYS A 17 -0.09 -17.29 6.32
CA CYS A 17 -1.46 -16.79 6.48
C CYS A 17 -2.06 -17.38 7.77
N ASN A 18 -1.92 -16.68 8.90
CA ASN A 18 -2.69 -17.01 10.09
C ASN A 18 -4.07 -16.33 9.96
N LEU A 19 -5.12 -17.14 9.80
CA LEU A 19 -6.51 -16.70 9.79
C LEU A 19 -6.91 -16.27 11.21
N LEU A 20 -6.84 -14.98 11.51
CA LEU A 20 -7.49 -14.42 12.69
C LEU A 20 -8.95 -14.10 12.31
N SER A 21 -9.84 -15.05 12.62
CA SER A 21 -11.28 -14.89 12.51
C SER A 21 -11.79 -14.24 13.78
N ASP A 22 -12.08 -12.94 13.72
CA ASP A 22 -12.94 -12.29 14.71
C ASP A 22 -14.15 -11.69 13.97
N SER A 23 -15.32 -11.91 14.55
CA SER A 23 -16.68 -11.83 13.96
C SER A 23 -16.90 -10.77 12.85
N ASP A 24 -17.55 -11.20 11.75
CA ASP A 24 -18.06 -10.42 10.61
C ASP A 24 -17.08 -9.59 9.76
N ARG A 25 -15.77 -9.81 9.87
CA ARG A 25 -14.81 -9.14 8.99
C ARG A 25 -13.69 -10.08 8.58
N TRP A 26 -13.89 -10.79 7.48
CA TRP A 26 -12.89 -11.67 6.87
C TRP A 26 -11.70 -10.84 6.38
N THR A 27 -10.76 -10.49 7.26
CA THR A 27 -9.49 -9.88 6.82
C THR A 27 -8.35 -10.77 7.27
N VAL A 28 -7.67 -11.39 6.30
CA VAL A 28 -6.41 -12.08 6.56
C VAL A 28 -5.32 -11.02 6.67
N LYS A 29 -4.52 -11.09 7.73
CA LYS A 29 -3.41 -10.15 7.97
C LYS A 29 -2.12 -10.92 8.16
N LEU A 30 -1.03 -10.36 7.64
CA LEU A 30 0.31 -10.85 7.95
C LEU A 30 0.59 -10.65 9.44
N LYS A 31 1.10 -11.68 10.10
CA LYS A 31 1.48 -11.62 11.51
C LYS A 31 2.92 -11.07 11.60
N SER A 32 3.06 -9.75 11.53
CA SER A 32 4.33 -9.05 11.75
C SER A 32 4.08 -7.79 12.58
N PRO A 33 4.52 -7.74 13.84
CA PRO A 33 4.34 -6.57 14.71
C PRO A 33 5.01 -5.30 14.16
N GLU A 34 6.15 -5.45 13.51
CA GLU A 34 6.91 -4.36 12.89
C GLU A 34 6.12 -3.73 11.73
N LEU A 35 5.63 -4.57 10.80
CA LEU A 35 4.79 -4.10 9.69
C LEU A 35 3.49 -3.50 10.22
N GLU A 36 2.83 -4.13 11.18
CA GLU A 36 1.59 -3.62 11.75
C GLU A 36 1.79 -2.24 12.38
N THR A 37 2.87 -2.06 13.13
CA THR A 37 3.21 -0.76 13.74
C THR A 37 3.46 0.30 12.67
N TYR A 38 4.21 -0.04 11.62
CA TYR A 38 4.46 0.83 10.48
C TYR A 38 3.15 1.25 9.79
N LEU A 39 2.30 0.29 9.42
CA LEU A 39 1.02 0.55 8.75
C LEU A 39 0.08 1.41 9.60
N ARG A 40 -0.02 1.12 10.90
CA ARG A 40 -0.84 1.91 11.83
C ARG A 40 -0.36 3.35 11.93
N ARG A 41 0.96 3.58 11.92
CA ARG A 41 1.54 4.93 11.91
C ARG A 41 1.15 5.68 10.63
N GLU A 42 1.35 5.08 9.46
CA GLU A 42 1.02 5.74 8.18
C GLU A 42 -0.49 6.04 8.06
N VAL A 43 -1.36 5.14 8.52
CA VAL A 43 -2.81 5.36 8.58
C VAL A 43 -3.18 6.48 9.56
N ALA A 44 -2.51 6.57 10.71
CA ALA A 44 -2.73 7.64 11.68
C ALA A 44 -2.31 9.01 11.13
N LEU A 45 -1.14 9.09 10.48
CA LEU A 45 -0.68 10.30 9.81
C LEU A 45 -1.65 10.75 8.72
N PHE A 46 -2.14 9.82 7.90
CA PHE A 46 -3.13 10.11 6.88
C PHE A 46 -4.46 10.60 7.46
N ARG A 47 -4.96 9.95 8.52
CA ARG A 47 -6.17 10.38 9.25
C ARG A 47 -6.03 11.79 9.80
N ASP A 48 -4.88 12.11 10.40
CA ASP A 48 -4.66 13.41 11.02
C ASP A 48 -4.51 14.52 9.96
N MET A 49 -3.90 14.19 8.82
CA MET A 49 -3.89 15.06 7.63
C MET A 49 -5.31 15.36 7.14
N LEU A 50 -6.16 14.33 6.96
CA LEU A 50 -7.57 14.53 6.53
C LEU A 50 -8.40 15.36 7.51
N ARG A 51 -8.07 15.32 8.81
CA ARG A 51 -8.78 16.08 9.85
C ARG A 51 -8.30 17.53 9.97
N SER A 52 -7.05 17.80 9.62
CA SER A 52 -6.43 19.13 9.71
C SER A 52 -6.61 19.97 8.45
N SER A 53 -6.96 19.34 7.33
CA SER A 53 -7.20 20.03 6.07
C SER A 53 -8.58 20.71 6.07
N GLU A 54 -8.64 21.94 6.57
CA GLU A 54 -9.86 22.76 6.55
C GLU A 54 -10.45 22.86 5.14
N GLY A 55 -11.69 22.39 4.97
CA GLY A 55 -12.40 22.41 3.70
C GLY A 55 -12.02 21.29 2.70
N GLN A 56 -11.02 20.47 2.99
CA GLN A 56 -10.69 19.29 2.16
C GLN A 56 -11.20 18.04 2.87
N ASN A 57 -12.37 17.58 2.48
CA ASN A 57 -12.99 16.36 3.00
C ASN A 57 -12.60 15.12 2.19
N SER A 58 -11.46 15.14 1.50
CA SER A 58 -11.05 14.00 0.69
C SER A 58 -9.54 13.88 0.61
N GLY A 59 -9.07 12.68 0.33
CA GLY A 59 -7.66 12.42 0.13
C GLY A 59 -7.39 11.02 -0.35
N GLN A 60 -6.12 10.71 -0.51
CA GLN A 60 -5.68 9.41 -0.98
C GLN A 60 -4.46 8.93 -0.20
N ILE A 61 -4.41 7.62 0.01
CA ILE A 61 -3.25 6.90 0.52
C ILE A 61 -2.81 5.90 -0.54
N THR A 62 -1.51 5.87 -0.80
CA THR A 62 -0.91 5.09 -1.87
C THR A 62 0.15 4.17 -1.32
N LEU A 63 0.07 2.90 -1.70
CA LEU A 63 1.09 1.88 -1.53
C LEU A 63 1.79 1.69 -2.87
N GLU A 64 3.10 1.88 -2.90
CA GLU A 64 3.92 1.69 -4.10
C GLU A 64 4.97 0.62 -3.83
N PHE A 65 4.96 -0.44 -4.64
CA PHE A 65 6.04 -1.40 -4.72
C PHE A 65 7.04 -0.98 -5.79
N TYR A 66 8.33 -1.06 -5.46
CA TYR A 66 9.39 -0.54 -6.32
C TYR A 66 10.62 -1.45 -6.34
N ARG A 67 11.48 -1.23 -7.33
CA ARG A 67 12.83 -1.79 -7.42
C ARG A 67 13.84 -0.67 -7.27
N LYS A 68 14.88 -0.86 -6.45
CA LYS A 68 16.04 0.04 -6.40
C LYS A 68 16.88 -0.18 -7.65
N ASN A 69 17.08 0.85 -8.45
CA ASN A 69 18.09 0.80 -9.51
C ASN A 69 19.46 1.08 -8.89
N LYS A 70 20.47 0.23 -9.13
CA LYS A 70 21.86 0.55 -8.79
C LYS A 70 22.33 1.58 -9.81
N GLY A 71 22.31 2.86 -9.42
CA GLY A 71 22.74 3.97 -10.27
C GLY A 71 24.13 3.73 -10.86
N ARG A 72 24.38 4.27 -12.05
CA ARG A 72 25.73 4.31 -12.62
C ARG A 72 26.48 5.53 -12.10
N TRP A 73 27.81 5.44 -12.12
CA TRP A 73 28.83 6.27 -11.46
C TRP A 73 28.66 7.81 -11.30
N LEU A 74 27.71 8.53 -11.88
CA LEU A 74 27.46 9.95 -11.52
C LEU A 74 25.98 10.29 -11.27
N PHE A 75 25.10 9.29 -11.30
CA PHE A 75 23.67 9.48 -11.11
C PHE A 75 23.16 8.56 -10.00
N PRO A 76 22.50 9.10 -8.96
CA PRO A 76 21.81 8.25 -8.01
C PRO A 76 20.78 7.42 -8.76
N GLY A 77 20.76 6.11 -8.51
CA GLY A 77 19.77 5.25 -9.13
C GLY A 77 18.38 5.59 -8.64
N GLU A 78 17.44 5.76 -9.56
CA GLU A 78 16.05 6.03 -9.22
C GLU A 78 15.30 4.74 -8.93
N ASN A 79 14.39 4.80 -7.96
CA ASN A 79 13.49 3.70 -7.68
C ASN A 79 12.47 3.61 -8.81
N SER A 80 12.34 2.43 -9.41
CA SER A 80 11.35 2.17 -10.46
C SER A 80 10.13 1.49 -9.84
N PRO A 81 8.95 2.14 -9.81
CA PRO A 81 7.72 1.50 -9.37
C PRO A 81 7.33 0.42 -10.37
N TRP A 82 6.84 -0.71 -9.87
CA TRP A 82 6.29 -1.78 -10.71
C TRP A 82 4.82 -2.06 -10.38
N GLU A 83 4.33 -1.62 -9.22
CA GLU A 83 2.93 -1.72 -8.84
C GLU A 83 2.55 -0.59 -7.88
N VAL A 84 1.39 0.04 -8.12
CA VAL A 84 0.91 1.18 -7.33
C VAL A 84 -0.57 1.00 -7.02
N TRP A 85 -0.89 0.92 -5.72
CA TRP A 85 -2.24 0.81 -5.20
C TRP A 85 -2.65 2.12 -4.54
N THR A 86 -3.69 2.78 -5.05
CA THR A 86 -4.19 4.04 -4.47
C THR A 86 -5.61 3.88 -3.97
N ILE A 87 -5.82 4.17 -2.69
CA ILE A 87 -7.13 4.21 -2.05
C ILE A 87 -7.52 5.67 -1.88
N LYS A 88 -8.63 6.07 -2.51
CA LYS A 88 -9.23 7.40 -2.37
C LYS A 88 -10.36 7.34 -1.35
N LEU A 89 -10.45 8.36 -0.51
CA LEU A 89 -11.39 8.43 0.60
C LEU A 89 -12.02 9.80 0.68
N ASP A 90 -13.33 9.82 0.90
CA ASP A 90 -14.11 11.00 1.22
C ASP A 90 -14.57 10.93 2.69
N VAL A 91 -14.36 12.01 3.42
CA VAL A 91 -14.76 12.20 4.80
C VAL A 91 -16.17 12.77 4.83
N VAL A 92 -17.11 11.97 5.34
CA VAL A 92 -18.51 12.36 5.48
C VAL A 92 -18.79 12.73 6.94
N ASN A 93 -19.43 13.88 7.15
CA ASN A 93 -19.87 14.29 8.49
C ASN A 93 -21.36 13.96 8.68
N LEU A 94 -21.64 13.01 9.58
CA LEU A 94 -23.00 12.51 9.85
C LEU A 94 -23.54 13.06 11.17
N GLN A 95 -24.77 13.57 11.14
CA GLN A 95 -25.39 14.32 12.24
C GLN A 95 -26.21 13.45 13.20
N SER A 96 -26.73 12.30 12.75
CA SER A 96 -27.54 11.40 13.58
C SER A 96 -26.91 10.01 13.73
N GLU A 97 -27.22 9.33 14.84
CA GLU A 97 -26.81 7.93 15.05
C GLU A 97 -27.48 6.97 14.05
N ASN A 98 -28.69 7.27 13.59
CA ASN A 98 -29.37 6.48 12.57
C ASN A 98 -28.60 6.54 11.23
N ASP A 99 -28.22 7.75 10.80
CA ASP A 99 -27.42 7.92 9.57
C ASP A 99 -26.05 7.23 9.69
N ARG A 100 -25.46 7.20 10.90
CA ARG A 100 -24.20 6.50 11.17
C ARG A 100 -24.34 4.99 11.02
N ALA A 101 -25.44 4.41 11.53
CA ALA A 101 -25.71 2.98 11.39
C ALA A 101 -25.93 2.58 9.92
N ASP A 102 -26.75 3.34 9.20
CA ASP A 102 -27.03 3.10 7.78
C ASP A 102 -25.78 3.27 6.91
N PHE A 103 -24.98 4.31 7.17
CA PHE A 103 -23.71 4.53 6.47
C PHE A 103 -22.70 3.43 6.75
N LYS A 104 -22.60 2.96 7.99
CA LYS A 104 -21.70 1.86 8.37
C LYS A 104 -22.04 0.57 7.62
N SER A 105 -23.33 0.25 7.47
CA SER A 105 -23.76 -0.92 6.71
C SER A 105 -23.31 -0.84 5.24
N LYS A 106 -23.63 0.28 4.57
CA LYS A 106 -23.24 0.54 3.17
C LYS A 106 -21.72 0.55 2.97
N LEU A 107 -20.97 1.12 3.92
CA LEU A 107 -19.51 1.15 3.88
C LEU A 107 -18.92 -0.26 4.02
N SER A 108 -19.54 -1.13 4.82
CA SER A 108 -19.10 -2.52 4.98
C SER A 108 -19.26 -3.31 3.68
N GLU A 109 -20.39 -3.15 3.00
CA GLU A 109 -20.64 -3.76 1.69
C GLU A 109 -19.62 -3.27 0.64
N GLN A 110 -19.40 -1.96 0.54
CA GLN A 110 -18.41 -1.38 -0.35
C GLN A 110 -17.00 -1.87 -0.05
N LEU A 111 -16.61 -1.95 1.22
CA LEU A 111 -15.29 -2.45 1.60
C LEU A 111 -15.11 -3.91 1.19
N THR A 112 -16.14 -4.74 1.39
CA THR A 112 -16.15 -6.15 0.99
C THR A 112 -15.93 -6.29 -0.52
N GLU A 113 -16.66 -5.52 -1.32
CA GLU A 113 -16.49 -5.47 -2.78
C GLU A 113 -15.05 -5.06 -3.17
N LYS A 114 -14.47 -4.05 -2.51
CA LYS A 114 -13.08 -3.63 -2.79
C LYS A 114 -12.06 -4.70 -2.44
N VAL A 115 -12.24 -5.46 -1.36
CA VAL A 115 -11.32 -6.56 -1.04
C VAL A 115 -11.40 -7.66 -2.09
N PHE A 116 -12.61 -8.04 -2.54
CA PHE A 116 -12.75 -9.01 -3.64
C PHE A 116 -12.14 -8.48 -4.95
N SER A 117 -12.31 -7.20 -5.26
CA SER A 117 -11.67 -6.58 -6.42
C SER A 117 -10.15 -6.65 -6.35
N ILE A 118 -9.54 -6.45 -5.17
CA ILE A 118 -8.09 -6.62 -4.97
C ILE A 118 -7.68 -8.07 -5.23
N ILE A 119 -8.41 -9.05 -4.68
CA ILE A 119 -8.16 -10.48 -4.90
C ILE A 119 -8.22 -10.82 -6.40
N ASP A 120 -9.24 -10.34 -7.09
CA ASP A 120 -9.41 -10.57 -8.53
C ASP A 120 -8.28 -9.95 -9.35
N ILE A 121 -7.82 -8.74 -9.00
CA ILE A 121 -6.71 -8.08 -9.69
C ILE A 121 -5.40 -8.84 -9.46
N ILE A 122 -5.10 -9.21 -8.22
CA ILE A 122 -3.89 -9.99 -7.89
C ILE A 122 -3.88 -11.33 -8.64
N ASN A 123 -5.06 -11.95 -8.82
CA ASN A 123 -5.20 -13.22 -9.53
C ASN A 123 -5.10 -13.11 -11.06
N ARG A 124 -4.98 -11.91 -11.66
CA ARG A 124 -4.86 -11.75 -13.12
C ARG A 124 -3.47 -12.06 -13.68
N HIS A 125 -2.51 -12.46 -12.84
CA HIS A 125 -1.13 -12.79 -13.25
C HIS A 125 -0.44 -11.69 -14.08
N GLU A 126 -0.82 -10.42 -13.90
CA GLU A 126 -0.19 -9.30 -14.58
C GLU A 126 1.06 -8.87 -13.81
N TYR A 127 2.21 -9.33 -14.30
CA TYR A 127 3.55 -8.80 -14.03
C TYR A 127 4.06 -8.87 -12.57
N LEU A 128 4.73 -9.98 -12.24
CA LEU A 128 5.63 -10.03 -11.09
C LEU A 128 7.04 -9.52 -11.48
N PRO A 129 7.78 -8.86 -10.58
CA PRO A 129 9.20 -8.59 -10.78
C PRO A 129 9.93 -9.89 -11.13
N ARG A 130 10.87 -9.83 -12.08
CA ARG A 130 11.74 -10.97 -12.36
C ARG A 130 12.41 -11.42 -11.06
N VAL A 131 12.50 -12.72 -10.85
CA VAL A 131 13.21 -13.30 -9.69
C VAL A 131 14.63 -12.73 -9.67
N PRO A 132 15.02 -11.97 -8.64
CA PRO A 132 16.35 -11.38 -8.57
C PRO A 132 17.40 -12.49 -8.38
N THR A 133 18.61 -12.23 -8.86
CA THR A 133 19.80 -13.00 -8.45
C THR A 133 20.13 -12.69 -7.00
N ARG A 134 20.91 -13.55 -6.33
CA ARG A 134 21.28 -13.38 -4.90
C ARG A 134 21.89 -11.99 -4.59
N ASP A 135 22.62 -11.42 -5.53
CA ASP A 135 23.27 -10.08 -5.38
C ASP A 135 22.31 -8.90 -5.61
N GLU A 136 21.10 -9.18 -6.09
CA GLU A 136 20.05 -8.21 -6.39
C GLU A 136 18.88 -8.30 -5.40
N GLU A 137 18.93 -9.20 -4.44
CA GLU A 137 17.86 -9.44 -3.46
C GLU A 137 17.47 -8.15 -2.72
N VAL A 138 18.46 -7.41 -2.20
CA VAL A 138 18.27 -6.11 -1.52
C VAL A 138 17.71 -4.99 -2.42
N THR A 139 17.68 -5.21 -3.74
CA THR A 139 17.13 -4.26 -4.72
C THR A 139 15.65 -4.47 -4.99
N VAL A 140 15.11 -5.62 -4.57
CA VAL A 140 13.72 -6.03 -4.81
C VAL A 140 12.99 -6.25 -3.49
N PHE A 141 13.69 -6.73 -2.46
CA PHE A 141 13.14 -7.07 -1.16
C PHE A 141 13.66 -6.19 -0.04
N ASP A 142 12.83 -5.97 0.97
CA ASP A 142 13.23 -5.37 2.24
C ASP A 142 13.71 -6.46 3.20
N THR A 143 14.99 -6.40 3.55
CA THR A 143 15.64 -7.36 4.46
C THR A 143 15.66 -6.88 5.91
N SER A 144 15.03 -5.74 6.24
CA SER A 144 15.01 -5.23 7.61
C SER A 144 14.00 -5.92 8.53
N PHE A 145 13.01 -6.61 7.97
CA PHE A 145 11.98 -7.32 8.72
C PHE A 145 12.48 -8.69 9.16
N MET A 146 12.32 -9.02 10.45
CA MET A 146 12.86 -10.29 10.99
C MET A 146 11.97 -11.50 10.69
N ASP A 147 10.65 -11.29 10.58
CA ASP A 147 9.65 -12.37 10.51
C ASP A 147 9.27 -12.79 9.08
N PHE A 148 9.48 -11.90 8.11
CA PHE A 148 9.16 -12.12 6.69
C PHE A 148 9.91 -11.10 5.83
N GLN A 149 9.95 -11.31 4.52
CA GLN A 149 10.70 -10.46 3.60
C GLN A 149 9.76 -9.88 2.53
N PRO A 150 9.19 -8.68 2.75
CA PRO A 150 8.33 -8.04 1.76
C PRO A 150 9.13 -7.56 0.54
N TYR A 151 8.45 -7.36 -0.59
CA TYR A 151 8.97 -6.48 -1.64
C TYR A 151 9.23 -5.09 -1.07
N LEU A 152 10.21 -4.37 -1.61
CA LEU A 152 10.42 -2.97 -1.28
C LEU A 152 9.15 -2.17 -1.57
N PHE A 153 8.66 -1.49 -0.54
CA PHE A 153 7.44 -0.72 -0.62
C PHE A 153 7.61 0.64 0.06
N LYS A 154 6.78 1.59 -0.32
CA LYS A 154 6.61 2.85 0.40
C LYS A 154 5.14 3.21 0.44
N ILE A 155 4.75 3.91 1.50
CA ILE A 155 3.41 4.46 1.67
C ILE A 155 3.53 5.97 1.70
N TYR A 156 2.63 6.64 0.99
CA TYR A 156 2.52 8.10 1.01
C TYR A 156 1.06 8.50 0.87
N HIS A 157 0.73 9.72 1.31
CA HIS A 157 -0.63 10.19 1.34
C HIS A 157 -0.75 11.68 1.01
N GLN A 158 -1.88 12.07 0.44
CA GLN A 158 -2.17 13.43 -0.02
C GLN A 158 -3.63 13.78 0.27
N ALA A 159 -3.88 15.01 0.73
CA ALA A 159 -5.24 15.56 0.80
C ALA A 159 -5.62 16.12 -0.57
N THR A 160 -6.85 15.87 -1.01
CA THR A 160 -7.38 16.40 -2.27
C THR A 160 -8.28 17.58 -1.93
N GLY A 161 -7.86 18.78 -2.31
CA GLY A 161 -8.71 19.98 -2.36
C GLY A 161 -8.79 20.54 -3.76
N PRO A 162 -9.53 21.65 -3.98
CA PRO A 162 -9.57 22.30 -5.26
C PRO A 162 -8.14 22.64 -5.70
N SER A 163 -7.63 21.90 -6.68
CA SER A 163 -6.45 22.30 -7.39
C SER A 163 -6.83 23.54 -8.20
N PRO A 164 -6.16 24.70 -8.04
CA PRO A 164 -6.21 25.69 -9.09
C PRO A 164 -5.70 24.97 -10.35
N THR A 165 -6.45 25.05 -11.43
CA THR A 165 -6.05 24.61 -12.75
C THR A 165 -4.59 24.97 -13.01
N SER A 166 -3.70 23.99 -12.94
CA SER A 166 -2.35 24.14 -13.44
C SER A 166 -1.86 22.77 -13.90
N VAL A 167 -1.95 22.57 -15.22
CA VAL A 167 -0.93 21.84 -15.96
C VAL A 167 0.45 22.26 -15.42
N GLY A 168 1.29 21.29 -15.07
CA GLY A 168 2.64 21.55 -14.60
C GLY A 168 3.10 20.59 -13.52
N THR A 169 3.54 19.40 -13.93
CA THR A 169 4.44 18.57 -13.15
C THR A 169 5.64 19.41 -12.73
N THR A 170 5.77 19.76 -11.45
CA THR A 170 7.05 20.24 -10.90
C THR A 170 7.18 19.72 -9.48
N MET A 171 8.12 18.80 -9.30
CA MET A 171 8.57 18.32 -8.01
C MET A 171 9.01 19.50 -7.14
N ARG A 172 8.29 19.78 -6.05
CA ARG A 172 8.83 20.58 -4.95
C ARG A 172 9.55 19.64 -3.99
N LYS A 173 10.76 19.23 -4.37
CA LYS A 173 11.79 18.80 -3.42
C LYS A 173 12.21 20.05 -2.62
N PHE A 174 12.19 19.95 -1.31
CA PHE A 174 12.68 20.96 -0.40
C PHE A 174 14.17 21.23 -0.68
N LEU A 175 14.48 22.39 -1.26
CA LEU A 175 15.78 23.04 -1.14
C LEU A 175 15.65 24.15 -0.10
N ARG A 176 15.92 23.80 1.16
CA ARG A 176 16.55 24.73 2.12
C ARG A 176 17.98 24.21 2.23
N GLY A 177 19.01 24.88 1.74
CA GLY A 177 19.25 26.31 1.88
C GLY A 177 19.85 26.58 3.26
N SER A 178 21.06 26.07 3.50
CA SER A 178 21.98 26.71 4.45
C SER A 178 22.96 27.51 3.61
N LEU A 179 22.74 28.83 3.57
CA LEU A 179 23.64 29.82 2.98
C LEU A 179 24.58 30.34 4.08
N ALA A 180 25.84 30.57 3.68
CA ALA A 180 26.83 31.49 4.26
C ALA A 180 27.37 31.11 5.66
N LEU A 181 28.68 31.15 5.95
CA LEU A 181 29.83 31.89 5.42
C LEU A 181 31.05 30.97 5.21
#